data_AF-A0A518LJX6-F1
#
_entry.id   AF-A0A518LJX6-F1
#
_cell.length_a   1.000
_cell.length_b   1.000
_cell.length_c   1.000
_cell.angle_alpha   90.00
_cell.angle_beta   90.00
_cell.angle_gamma   90.00
#
_symmetry.space_group_name_H-M   'P 1'
#
loop_
_entity.id
_entity.type
_entity.pdbx_description
1 polymer ?
#
loop_
_entity_poly.entity_id
_entity_poly.type
_entity_poly.pdbx_seq_one_letter_code
_entity_poly.pdbx_strand_id
1 'polypeptide(L)'
;MTPDRLHTRQAVRRSRVRAEGWASWIATTCVALCGCHATPNQIEILSFKQVDAPVRYAETFERSHYCRDAHGNWLIVMEIPPEWVEGGPEDKKGRANSNAQSGWNSQMVHVEVFWVPYPGRTHAESTQTNAAITYYLVTPGGVFSYEGAGFVYFQPPRPGKPLVGQIESGSLLRAKDVKDTDDLFGPCRLRGSFTAQEDRRTVFGALNEIKRTRARPTAPEPASAVDSDTRNSSKQGASQ
;
A
#
# COMPACT_ATOMS: atom_id res chain seq x y z
N MET A 1 3.71 1.40 -27.46
CA MET A 1 3.17 1.00 -26.15
C MET A 1 2.90 2.28 -25.39
N THR A 2 1.64 2.68 -25.30
CA THR A 2 1.20 3.97 -24.76
C THR A 2 0.77 3.73 -23.32
N PRO A 3 1.36 4.38 -22.31
CA PRO A 3 0.95 4.17 -20.93
C PRO A 3 -0.47 4.73 -20.75
N ASP A 4 -1.38 3.83 -20.41
CA ASP A 4 -2.78 4.12 -20.16
C ASP A 4 -2.90 4.97 -18.90
N ARG A 5 -3.58 6.11 -19.03
CA ARG A 5 -3.71 7.12 -17.97
C ARG A 5 -4.71 6.62 -16.94
N LEU A 6 -4.21 6.13 -15.80
CA LEU A 6 -5.04 5.98 -14.61
C LEU A 6 -5.62 7.35 -14.23
N HIS A 7 -6.94 7.45 -14.33
CA HIS A 7 -7.71 8.64 -14.02
C HIS A 7 -7.67 8.92 -12.51
N THR A 8 -6.69 9.69 -12.06
CA THR A 8 -6.75 10.40 -10.78
C THR A 8 -7.91 11.40 -10.84
N ARG A 9 -9.07 11.04 -10.27
CA ARG A 9 -10.16 11.99 -10.03
C ARG A 9 -9.77 12.93 -8.89
N GLN A 10 -8.93 13.93 -9.18
CA GLN A 10 -8.79 15.10 -8.31
C GLN A 10 -9.94 16.07 -8.62
N ALA A 11 -10.91 16.15 -7.70
CA ALA A 11 -11.94 17.18 -7.72
C ALA A 11 -11.30 18.56 -7.43
N VAL A 12 -10.91 19.28 -8.48
CA VAL A 12 -10.43 20.67 -8.38
C VAL A 12 -11.62 21.58 -8.09
N ARG A 13 -11.85 21.88 -6.81
CA ARG A 13 -12.87 22.84 -6.37
C ARG A 13 -12.35 24.26 -6.60
N ARG A 14 -12.67 24.85 -7.77
CA ARG A 14 -12.37 26.26 -8.08
C ARG A 14 -13.29 27.18 -7.28
N SER A 15 -12.82 27.74 -6.16
CA SER A 15 -13.49 28.84 -5.47
C SER A 15 -13.25 30.15 -6.22
N ARG A 16 -14.29 30.70 -6.86
CA ARG A 16 -14.30 32.09 -7.34
C ARG A 16 -14.30 33.02 -6.12
N VAL A 17 -13.19 33.72 -5.89
CA VAL A 17 -13.16 34.85 -4.94
C VAL A 17 -13.65 36.08 -5.69
N ARG A 18 -14.84 36.55 -5.31
CA ARG A 18 -15.42 37.81 -5.77
C ARG A 18 -14.81 38.91 -4.89
N ALA A 19 -14.03 39.80 -5.50
CA ALA A 19 -13.50 40.98 -4.84
C ALA A 19 -14.57 42.08 -4.90
N GLU A 20 -15.08 42.50 -3.75
CA GLU A 20 -15.86 43.73 -3.59
C GLU A 20 -16.02 44.05 -2.09
N GLY A 21 -15.79 45.32 -1.72
CA GLY A 21 -16.41 45.91 -0.53
C GLY A 21 -15.46 46.22 0.64
N TRP A 22 -15.31 47.51 0.91
CA TRP A 22 -14.56 48.11 2.01
C TRP A 22 -15.31 48.05 3.36
N ALA A 23 -14.52 48.20 4.44
CA ALA A 23 -14.87 48.74 5.76
C ALA A 23 -15.75 47.90 6.72
N SER A 24 -15.09 47.22 7.67
CA SER A 24 -15.37 47.43 9.11
C SER A 24 -14.35 46.73 9.98
N TRP A 25 -13.82 47.48 10.94
CA TRP A 25 -12.99 47.02 12.04
C TRP A 25 -13.83 46.13 12.97
N ILE A 26 -13.62 44.83 12.92
CA ILE A 26 -13.92 43.94 14.04
C ILE A 26 -12.62 43.20 14.34
N ALA A 27 -12.00 43.55 15.46
CA ALA A 27 -10.96 42.76 16.09
C ALA A 27 -11.61 41.45 16.61
N THR A 28 -11.94 40.55 15.68
CA THR A 28 -12.35 39.19 16.00
C THR A 28 -11.07 38.46 16.37
N THR A 29 -10.91 38.28 17.67
CA THR A 29 -9.98 37.35 18.30
C THR A 29 -10.13 35.97 17.64
N CYS A 30 -9.37 35.74 16.57
CA CYS A 30 -9.11 34.41 16.02
C CYS A 30 -8.26 33.66 17.05
N VAL A 31 -8.90 33.19 18.12
CA VAL A 31 -8.35 32.13 18.96
C VAL A 31 -8.21 30.95 18.03
N ALA A 32 -6.99 30.81 17.52
CA ALA A 32 -6.56 29.75 16.65
C ALA A 32 -6.83 28.43 17.36
N LEU A 33 -7.94 27.80 16.99
CA LEU A 33 -8.17 26.38 17.16
C LEU A 33 -7.15 25.68 16.25
N CYS A 34 -5.87 25.71 16.64
CA CYS A 34 -4.85 24.83 16.15
C CYS A 34 -5.20 23.42 16.64
N GLY A 35 -6.23 22.83 16.04
CA GLY A 35 -6.55 21.43 16.22
C GLY A 35 -5.30 20.64 15.83
N CYS A 36 -4.72 19.94 16.80
CA CYS A 36 -3.67 18.98 16.55
C CYS A 36 -4.24 17.92 15.60
N HIS A 37 -4.04 18.10 14.30
CA HIS A 37 -4.46 17.13 13.31
C HIS A 37 -3.58 15.90 13.48
N ALA A 38 -4.20 14.73 13.62
CA ALA A 38 -3.45 13.49 13.68
C ALA A 38 -2.58 13.37 12.42
N THR A 39 -1.32 13.00 12.59
CA THR A 39 -0.40 12.74 11.48
C THR A 39 -0.97 11.59 10.65
N PRO A 40 -1.27 11.81 9.36
CA PRO A 40 -1.83 10.76 8.52
C PRO A 40 -0.83 9.62 8.37
N ASN A 41 -1.35 8.39 8.31
CA ASN A 41 -0.57 7.22 7.95
C ASN A 41 -0.34 7.24 6.44
N GLN A 42 0.68 7.94 5.99
CA GLN A 42 0.95 8.16 4.57
C GLN A 42 2.31 7.62 4.20
N ILE A 43 2.37 6.82 3.14
CA ILE A 43 3.61 6.25 2.61
C ILE A 43 3.76 6.68 1.16
N GLU A 44 4.97 7.10 0.81
CA GLU A 44 5.38 7.42 -0.54
C GLU A 44 6.41 6.40 -1.02
N ILE A 45 6.16 5.85 -2.20
CA ILE A 45 7.06 4.92 -2.88
C ILE A 45 7.57 5.61 -4.14
N LEU A 46 8.89 5.74 -4.27
CA LEU A 46 9.56 6.22 -5.46
C LEU A 46 10.18 5.03 -6.19
N SER A 47 9.54 4.62 -7.28
CA SER A 47 9.95 3.53 -8.16
C SER A 47 11.05 3.98 -9.13
N PHE A 48 12.11 3.19 -9.23
CA PHE A 48 13.19 3.36 -10.21
C PHE A 48 13.17 2.26 -11.28
N LYS A 49 12.00 1.65 -11.54
CA LYS A 49 11.82 0.71 -12.65
C LYS A 49 12.29 1.30 -13.99
N GLN A 50 12.09 2.60 -14.18
CA GLN A 50 12.69 3.39 -15.26
C GLN A 50 13.61 4.43 -14.63
N VAL A 51 14.93 4.24 -14.78
CA VAL A 51 15.93 5.07 -14.10
C VAL A 51 15.81 6.56 -14.48
N ASP A 52 15.55 6.83 -15.76
CA ASP A 52 15.44 8.20 -16.29
C ASP A 52 14.09 8.87 -15.99
N ALA A 53 13.10 8.10 -15.51
CA ALA A 53 11.74 8.56 -15.28
C ALA A 53 11.15 7.90 -14.01
N PRO A 54 11.68 8.23 -12.81
CA PRO A 54 11.20 7.63 -11.58
C PRO A 54 9.73 7.98 -11.34
N VAL A 55 8.93 6.97 -10.97
CA VAL A 55 7.49 7.12 -10.75
C VAL A 55 7.19 7.18 -9.26
N ARG A 56 6.42 8.18 -8.85
CA ARG A 56 6.00 8.38 -7.46
C ARG A 56 4.59 7.84 -7.24
N TYR A 57 4.45 6.99 -6.24
CA TYR A 57 3.20 6.50 -5.69
C TYR A 57 3.05 7.02 -4.27
N ALA A 58 1.83 7.37 -3.86
CA ALA A 58 1.55 7.82 -2.51
C ALA A 58 0.23 7.22 -2.05
N GLU A 59 0.26 6.55 -0.90
CA GLU A 59 -0.86 5.80 -0.36
C GLU A 59 -1.13 6.21 1.07
N THR A 60 -2.41 6.17 1.47
CA THR A 60 -2.83 6.41 2.85
C THR A 60 -3.34 5.11 3.45
N PHE A 61 -2.79 4.73 4.60
CA PHE A 61 -3.12 3.49 5.29
C PHE A 61 -4.19 3.74 6.35
N GLU A 62 -5.32 3.05 6.23
CA GLU A 62 -6.45 3.24 7.14
C GLU A 62 -6.13 2.73 8.55
N ARG A 63 -5.38 1.63 8.63
CA ARG A 63 -5.06 0.96 9.89
C ARG A 63 -3.56 0.97 10.11
N SER A 64 -3.16 1.22 11.36
CA SER A 64 -1.77 1.18 11.77
C SER A 64 -1.69 0.71 13.22
N HIS A 65 -0.97 -0.38 13.43
CA HIS A 65 -0.83 -1.04 14.72
C HIS A 65 0.63 -1.32 15.02
N TYR A 66 0.98 -1.36 16.31
CA TYR A 66 2.31 -1.77 16.73
C TYR A 66 2.27 -2.70 17.94
N CYS A 67 3.34 -3.47 18.12
CA CYS A 67 3.65 -4.15 19.37
C CYS A 67 5.16 -4.35 19.51
N ARG A 68 5.60 -4.90 20.65
CA ARG A 68 6.99 -5.35 20.84
C ARG A 68 7.06 -6.87 20.83
N ASP A 69 8.06 -7.43 20.16
CA ASP A 69 8.29 -8.86 20.15
C ASP A 69 9.02 -9.35 21.43
N ALA A 70 9.45 -10.62 21.45
CA ALA A 70 10.19 -11.18 22.58
C ALA A 70 11.65 -10.69 22.67
N HIS A 71 12.22 -10.20 21.56
CA HIS A 71 13.57 -9.62 21.50
C HIS A 71 13.57 -8.14 21.85
N GLY A 72 12.38 -7.53 21.99
CA GLY A 72 12.20 -6.12 22.27
C GLY A 72 12.19 -5.24 21.03
N ASN A 73 12.21 -5.83 19.82
CA ASN A 73 12.05 -5.14 18.55
C ASN A 73 10.63 -4.57 18.47
N TRP A 74 10.48 -3.45 17.76
CA TRP A 74 9.17 -2.86 17.50
C TRP A 74 8.64 -3.42 16.18
N LEU A 75 7.48 -4.04 16.23
CA LEU A 75 6.76 -4.49 15.05
C LEU A 75 5.67 -3.48 14.76
N ILE A 76 5.73 -2.83 13.61
CA ILE A 76 4.74 -1.85 13.15
C ILE A 76 4.13 -2.39 11.86
N VAL A 77 2.81 -2.40 11.80
CA VAL A 77 2.05 -2.87 10.65
C VAL A 77 1.08 -1.77 10.23
N MET A 78 1.12 -1.40 8.95
CA MET A 78 0.17 -0.50 8.33
C MET A 78 -0.58 -1.25 7.23
N GLU A 79 -1.90 -1.13 7.19
CA GLU A 79 -2.75 -1.89 6.26
C GLU A 79 -3.75 -1.00 5.52
N ILE A 80 -3.92 -1.30 4.23
CA ILE A 80 -5.12 -1.02 3.46
C ILE A 80 -5.89 -2.34 3.41
N PRO A 81 -7.10 -2.42 3.99
CA PRO A 81 -7.84 -3.68 4.08
C PRO A 81 -8.18 -4.22 2.69
N PRO A 82 -8.44 -5.53 2.56
CA PRO A 82 -8.85 -6.11 1.29
C PRO A 82 -10.11 -5.46 0.72
N GLU A 83 -10.00 -4.93 -0.48
CA GLU A 83 -11.10 -4.39 -1.27
C GLU A 83 -11.30 -5.25 -2.52
N TRP A 84 -12.55 -5.55 -2.85
CA TRP A 84 -12.86 -6.26 -4.09
C TRP A 84 -12.75 -5.29 -5.26
N VAL A 85 -11.90 -5.62 -6.23
CA VAL A 85 -11.73 -4.87 -7.46
C VAL A 85 -12.36 -5.68 -8.59
N GLU A 86 -13.34 -5.10 -9.28
CA GLU A 86 -13.88 -5.67 -10.50
C GLU A 86 -12.86 -5.52 -11.64
N GLY A 87 -12.68 -6.58 -12.42
CA GLY A 87 -11.92 -6.54 -13.65
C GLY A 87 -12.49 -5.47 -14.59
N GLY A 88 -11.62 -4.65 -15.16
CA GLY A 88 -12.01 -3.66 -16.15
C GLY A 88 -12.74 -4.32 -17.35
N PRO A 89 -13.67 -3.59 -17.99
CA PRO A 89 -14.37 -4.10 -19.17
C PRO A 89 -13.35 -4.51 -20.24
N GLU A 90 -13.65 -5.58 -20.97
CA GLU A 90 -12.85 -5.98 -22.12
C GLU A 90 -12.62 -4.77 -23.04
N ASP A 91 -11.40 -4.63 -23.53
CA ASP A 91 -11.08 -3.58 -24.49
C ASP A 91 -12.04 -3.69 -25.68
N LYS A 92 -12.42 -2.56 -26.31
CA LYS A 92 -13.36 -2.52 -27.47
C LYS A 92 -12.97 -3.45 -28.64
N LYS A 93 -11.76 -4.01 -28.61
CA LYS A 93 -11.24 -5.00 -29.55
C LYS A 93 -11.53 -6.46 -29.15
N GLY A 94 -12.31 -6.71 -28.09
CA GLY A 94 -12.60 -8.05 -27.58
C GLY A 94 -11.33 -8.80 -27.12
N ARG A 95 -10.26 -8.06 -26.80
CA ARG A 95 -9.10 -8.65 -26.14
C ARG A 95 -9.34 -8.54 -24.65
N ALA A 96 -9.45 -9.69 -24.00
CA ALA A 96 -9.31 -9.77 -22.55
C ALA A 96 -8.04 -9.01 -22.18
N ASN A 97 -8.20 -7.93 -21.41
CA ASN A 97 -7.05 -7.29 -20.79
C ASN A 97 -6.57 -8.31 -19.77
N SER A 98 -5.47 -9.00 -20.06
CA SER A 98 -4.90 -10.05 -19.20
C SER A 98 -4.62 -9.56 -17.77
N ASN A 99 -4.64 -8.25 -17.56
CA ASN A 99 -4.38 -7.59 -16.29
C ASN A 99 -5.67 -7.22 -15.52
N ALA A 100 -6.84 -7.45 -16.10
CA ALA A 100 -8.15 -7.10 -15.53
C ALA A 100 -8.84 -8.32 -14.90
N GLN A 101 -8.13 -9.04 -14.03
CA GLN A 101 -8.75 -10.10 -13.23
C GLN A 101 -9.52 -9.48 -12.06
N SER A 102 -10.78 -9.88 -11.86
CA SER A 102 -11.54 -9.51 -10.67
C SER A 102 -10.98 -10.23 -9.45
N GLY A 103 -10.88 -9.54 -8.31
CA GLY A 103 -10.46 -10.19 -7.07
C GLY A 103 -10.16 -9.21 -5.95
N TRP A 104 -9.55 -9.72 -4.88
CA TRP A 104 -9.17 -8.93 -3.73
C TRP A 104 -7.85 -8.19 -3.97
N ASN A 105 -7.83 -6.90 -3.63
CA ASN A 105 -6.64 -6.06 -3.59
C ASN A 105 -6.39 -5.61 -2.14
N SER A 106 -5.19 -5.76 -1.63
CA SER A 106 -4.81 -5.24 -0.31
C SER A 106 -3.35 -4.85 -0.27
N GLN A 107 -3.01 -3.95 0.66
CA GLN A 107 -1.63 -3.50 0.85
C GLN A 107 -1.25 -3.58 2.31
N MET A 108 -0.01 -3.98 2.59
CA MET A 108 0.53 -3.96 3.95
C MET A 108 1.98 -3.51 3.96
N VAL A 109 2.34 -2.62 4.88
CA VAL A 109 3.74 -2.34 5.22
C VAL A 109 4.03 -2.96 6.59
N HIS A 110 5.02 -3.84 6.65
CA HIS A 110 5.62 -4.33 7.89
C HIS A 110 6.95 -3.62 8.12
N VAL A 111 7.14 -3.07 9.31
CA VAL A 111 8.39 -2.46 9.75
C VAL A 111 8.81 -3.13 11.06
N GLU A 112 9.99 -3.73 11.05
CA GLU A 112 10.62 -4.27 12.25
C GLU A 112 11.80 -3.37 12.63
N VAL A 113 11.68 -2.66 13.75
CA VAL A 113 12.71 -1.73 14.23
C VAL A 113 13.52 -2.38 15.34
N PHE A 114 14.82 -2.54 15.09
CA PHE A 114 15.77 -3.23 15.97
C PHE A 114 16.26 -2.34 17.11
N TRP A 115 16.38 -1.03 16.87
CA TRP A 115 16.83 -0.07 17.87
C TRP A 115 16.23 1.32 17.61
N VAL A 116 16.02 2.08 18.68
CA VAL A 116 15.38 3.40 18.61
C VAL A 116 16.43 4.48 18.92
N PRO A 117 16.71 5.41 18.00
CA PRO A 117 17.58 6.54 18.28
C PRO A 117 16.94 7.47 19.31
N TYR A 118 17.72 7.91 20.30
CA TYR A 118 17.31 8.96 21.24
C TYR A 118 18.01 10.28 20.88
N PRO A 119 17.29 11.28 20.33
CA PRO A 119 17.88 12.57 19.99
C PRO A 119 18.63 13.19 21.18
N GLY A 120 19.84 13.69 20.93
CA GLY A 120 20.70 14.26 21.96
C GLY A 120 21.45 13.24 22.84
N ARG A 121 21.19 11.93 22.70
CA ARG A 121 21.95 10.86 23.38
C ARG A 121 22.64 9.92 22.41
N THR A 122 21.92 9.52 21.35
CA THR A 122 22.44 8.65 20.30
C THR A 122 22.74 9.49 19.07
N HIS A 123 23.98 9.48 18.59
CA HIS A 123 24.32 10.07 17.30
C HIS A 123 23.80 9.15 16.19
N ALA A 124 22.67 9.53 15.59
CA ALA A 124 22.05 8.79 14.51
C ALA A 124 21.92 9.68 13.27
N GLU A 125 22.29 9.14 12.12
CA GLU A 125 22.12 9.77 10.82
C GLU A 125 21.05 9.03 10.03
N SER A 126 20.27 9.73 9.22
CA SER A 126 19.18 9.14 8.40
C SER A 126 19.65 8.15 7.33
N THR A 127 20.97 8.07 7.13
CA THR A 127 21.68 7.09 6.29
C THR A 127 21.94 5.77 7.00
N GLN A 128 21.84 5.72 8.33
CA GLN A 128 21.96 4.50 9.11
C GLN A 128 20.73 3.62 8.92
N THR A 129 20.87 2.33 9.20
CA THR A 129 19.76 1.38 9.14
C THR A 129 19.41 0.92 10.56
N ASN A 130 18.15 1.09 10.94
CA ASN A 130 17.63 0.59 12.22
C ASN A 130 16.39 -0.29 12.07
N ALA A 131 15.90 -0.47 10.85
CA ALA A 131 14.69 -1.24 10.59
C ALA A 131 14.80 -2.10 9.33
N ALA A 132 14.20 -3.28 9.38
CA ALA A 132 13.81 -4.04 8.20
C ALA A 132 12.40 -3.61 7.79
N ILE A 133 12.18 -3.46 6.49
CA ILE A 133 10.91 -3.01 5.92
C ILE A 133 10.48 -4.02 4.86
N THR A 134 9.23 -4.45 4.94
CA THR A 134 8.59 -5.27 3.91
C THR A 134 7.28 -4.63 3.48
N TYR A 135 7.16 -4.35 2.19
CA TYR A 135 5.91 -3.92 1.57
C TYR A 135 5.29 -5.10 0.82
N TYR A 136 4.03 -5.40 1.14
CA TYR A 136 3.23 -6.44 0.53
C TYR A 136 2.11 -5.79 -0.27
N LEU A 137 1.94 -6.27 -1.50
CA LEU A 137 0.84 -5.90 -2.38
C LEU A 137 0.15 -7.20 -2.83
N VAL A 138 -1.07 -7.40 -2.37
CA VAL A 138 -1.93 -8.50 -2.78
C VAL A 138 -2.81 -7.97 -3.89
N THR A 139 -2.77 -8.61 -5.05
CA THR A 139 -3.65 -8.33 -6.18
C THR A 139 -4.40 -9.60 -6.56
N PRO A 140 -5.43 -9.51 -7.42
CA PRO A 140 -6.10 -10.70 -7.95
C PRO A 140 -5.14 -11.70 -8.62
N GLY A 141 -4.06 -11.21 -9.24
CA GLY A 141 -3.06 -12.03 -9.92
C GLY A 141 -2.03 -12.68 -8.98
N GLY A 142 -1.90 -12.23 -7.73
CA GLY A 142 -0.96 -12.82 -6.79
C GLY A 142 -0.48 -11.88 -5.69
N VAL A 143 0.60 -12.29 -5.00
CA VAL A 143 1.20 -11.52 -3.92
C VAL A 143 2.60 -11.08 -4.31
N PHE A 144 2.81 -9.77 -4.32
CA PHE A 144 4.12 -9.15 -4.49
C PHE A 144 4.68 -8.76 -3.13
N SER A 145 5.98 -8.99 -2.93
CA SER A 145 6.69 -8.58 -1.72
C SER A 145 7.96 -7.82 -2.12
N TYR A 146 8.15 -6.65 -1.50
CA TYR A 146 9.33 -5.81 -1.63
C TYR A 146 9.98 -5.72 -0.26
N GLU A 147 11.19 -6.23 -0.16
CA GLU A 147 11.93 -6.37 1.08
C GLU A 147 13.17 -5.46 1.05
N GLY A 148 13.53 -4.93 2.21
CA GLY A 148 14.71 -4.09 2.33
C GLY A 148 14.88 -3.54 3.73
N ALA A 149 15.58 -2.42 3.82
CA ALA A 149 15.95 -1.83 5.09
C ALA A 149 15.93 -0.31 5.03
N GLY A 150 15.86 0.33 6.20
CA GLY A 150 15.72 1.77 6.30
C GLY A 150 15.97 2.33 7.68
N PHE A 151 15.72 3.64 7.77
CA PHE A 151 15.76 4.40 9.00
C PHE A 151 14.35 4.84 9.40
N VAL A 152 13.95 4.47 10.61
CA VAL A 152 12.64 4.73 11.18
C VAL A 152 12.83 5.46 12.50
N TYR A 153 12.22 6.63 12.59
CA TYR A 153 12.27 7.50 13.75
C TYR A 153 10.90 7.60 14.40
N PHE A 154 10.84 7.41 15.71
CA PHE A 154 9.64 7.65 16.50
C PHE A 154 10.01 7.94 17.94
N GLN A 155 9.09 8.59 18.66
CA GLN A 155 9.21 8.73 20.11
C GLN A 155 8.55 7.54 20.79
N PRO A 156 9.21 6.86 21.76
CA PRO A 156 8.57 5.83 22.54
C PRO A 156 7.24 6.34 23.14
N PRO A 157 6.14 5.61 22.96
CA PRO A 157 4.83 6.09 23.33
C PRO A 157 4.68 6.08 24.85
N ARG A 158 3.90 7.03 25.38
CA ARG A 158 3.44 6.96 26.77
C ARG A 158 2.32 5.91 26.86
N PRO A 159 2.08 5.30 28.04
CA PRO A 159 0.97 4.36 28.21
C PRO A 159 -0.36 4.94 27.71
N GLY A 160 -1.08 4.18 26.87
CA GLY A 160 -2.35 4.59 26.26
C GLY A 160 -2.26 5.68 25.18
N LYS A 161 -1.05 6.03 24.71
CA LYS A 161 -0.85 6.93 23.57
C LYS A 161 -0.40 6.15 22.33
N PRO A 162 -0.80 6.60 21.13
CA PRO A 162 -0.31 5.99 19.90
C PRO A 162 1.19 6.24 19.73
N LEU A 163 1.83 5.34 19.00
CA LEU A 163 3.18 5.51 18.49
C LEU A 163 3.13 6.42 17.27
N VAL A 164 3.78 7.59 17.36
CA VAL A 164 3.87 8.54 16.24
C VAL A 164 5.30 8.55 15.73
N GLY A 165 5.45 8.35 14.42
CA GLY A 165 6.77 8.20 13.81
C GLY A 165 6.78 8.45 12.31
N GLN A 166 7.97 8.27 11.74
CA GLN A 166 8.25 8.42 10.33
C GLN A 166 9.27 7.39 9.85
N ILE A 167 9.09 6.94 8.62
CA ILE A 167 10.11 6.24 7.84
C ILE A 167 10.83 7.33 7.05
N GLU A 168 12.04 7.67 7.46
CA GLU A 168 12.82 8.75 6.83
C GLU A 168 13.41 8.29 5.50
N SER A 169 13.92 7.05 5.49
CA SER A 169 14.52 6.42 4.33
C SER A 169 14.24 4.92 4.38
N GLY A 170 13.98 4.33 3.23
CA GLY A 170 13.85 2.90 3.05
C GLY A 170 14.23 2.57 1.62
N SER A 171 15.05 1.53 1.42
CA SER A 171 15.40 1.03 0.09
C SER A 171 14.87 -0.39 -0.02
N LEU A 172 14.00 -0.65 -0.99
CA LEU A 172 13.34 -1.93 -1.18
C LEU A 172 13.66 -2.53 -2.54
N LEU A 173 13.74 -3.86 -2.57
CA LEU A 173 13.87 -4.67 -3.77
C LEU A 173 12.82 -5.76 -3.75
N ARG A 174 12.38 -6.21 -4.93
CA ARG A 174 11.45 -7.35 -5.02
C ARG A 174 12.07 -8.61 -4.39
N ALA A 175 11.32 -9.30 -3.56
CA ALA A 175 11.71 -10.58 -2.98
C ALA A 175 11.82 -11.65 -4.08
N LYS A 176 12.85 -12.51 -4.01
CA LYS A 176 13.22 -13.46 -5.08
C LYS A 176 12.21 -14.59 -5.31
N ASP A 177 11.30 -14.82 -4.39
CA ASP A 177 10.49 -16.05 -4.36
C ASP A 177 9.23 -16.00 -5.23
N VAL A 178 8.97 -14.88 -5.91
CA VAL A 178 7.78 -14.71 -6.76
C VAL A 178 8.16 -14.97 -8.21
N LYS A 179 7.75 -16.12 -8.75
CA LYS A 179 8.00 -16.55 -10.14
C LYS A 179 7.34 -15.68 -11.22
N ASP A 180 6.65 -14.62 -10.82
CA ASP A 180 5.83 -13.82 -11.71
C ASP A 180 6.65 -12.78 -12.47
N THR A 181 6.33 -12.55 -13.74
CA THR A 181 7.22 -11.81 -14.66
C THR A 181 7.10 -10.29 -14.51
N ASP A 182 6.02 -9.80 -13.91
CA ASP A 182 5.71 -8.38 -13.86
C ASP A 182 6.10 -7.73 -12.52
N ASP A 183 7.37 -7.34 -12.42
CA ASP A 183 7.84 -6.47 -11.33
C ASP A 183 7.19 -5.08 -11.46
N LEU A 184 6.41 -4.64 -10.47
CA LEU A 184 5.65 -3.38 -10.55
C LEU A 184 6.55 -2.16 -10.29
N PHE A 185 7.48 -2.26 -9.34
CA PHE A 185 8.26 -1.10 -8.90
C PHE A 185 9.75 -1.15 -9.25
N GLY A 186 10.31 -2.32 -9.58
CA GLY A 186 11.77 -2.43 -9.64
C GLY A 186 12.41 -2.09 -8.29
N PRO A 187 13.67 -1.62 -8.30
CA PRO A 187 14.25 -0.96 -7.14
C PRO A 187 13.45 0.28 -6.76
N CYS A 188 13.10 0.43 -5.49
CA CYS A 188 12.33 1.58 -5.05
C CYS A 188 12.79 2.12 -3.69
N ARG A 189 12.43 3.39 -3.43
CA ARG A 189 12.60 4.03 -2.13
C ARG A 189 11.26 4.22 -1.46
N LEU A 190 11.21 4.02 -0.15
CA LEU A 190 10.03 4.19 0.68
C LEU A 190 10.28 5.25 1.75
N ARG A 191 9.33 6.17 1.94
CA ARG A 191 9.30 7.12 3.06
C ARG A 191 7.88 7.37 3.51
N GLY A 192 7.67 7.91 4.70
CA GLY A 192 6.32 8.28 5.13
C GLY A 192 6.17 8.54 6.61
N SER A 193 4.96 8.82 7.05
CA SER A 193 4.61 9.04 8.44
C SER A 193 3.52 8.08 8.90
N PHE A 194 3.49 7.80 10.19
CA PHE A 194 2.50 6.90 10.78
C PHE A 194 2.14 7.29 12.22
N THR A 195 0.91 6.94 12.57
CA THR A 195 0.33 6.97 13.92
C THR A 195 -0.26 5.58 14.19
N ALA A 196 0.45 4.75 14.94
CA ALA A 196 0.09 3.36 15.21
C ALA A 196 -0.50 3.17 16.61
N GLN A 197 -1.55 2.35 16.72
CA GLN A 197 -2.15 1.98 18.01
C GLN A 197 -1.51 0.69 18.56
N GLU A 198 -1.38 0.57 19.87
CA GLU A 198 -0.84 -0.66 20.47
C GLU A 198 -1.87 -1.78 20.37
N ASP A 199 -1.59 -2.80 19.56
CA ASP A 199 -2.43 -4.00 19.44
C ASP A 199 -1.61 -5.20 18.97
N ARG A 200 -1.12 -5.96 19.95
CA ARG A 200 -0.35 -7.18 19.71
C ARG A 200 -1.13 -8.20 18.87
N ARG A 201 -2.42 -8.38 19.15
CA ARG A 201 -3.22 -9.41 18.48
C ARG A 201 -3.37 -9.09 17.01
N THR A 202 -3.67 -7.83 16.68
CA THR A 202 -3.84 -7.39 15.30
C THR A 202 -2.52 -7.49 14.52
N VAL A 203 -1.39 -7.04 15.10
CA VAL A 203 -0.07 -7.15 14.46
C VAL A 203 0.28 -8.61 14.11
N PHE A 204 0.20 -9.54 15.07
CA PHE A 204 0.53 -10.94 14.77
C PHE A 204 -0.52 -11.61 13.88
N GLY A 205 -1.79 -11.20 13.96
CA GLY A 205 -2.84 -11.66 13.06
C GLY A 205 -2.52 -11.33 11.61
N ALA A 206 -2.17 -10.07 11.33
CA ALA A 206 -1.79 -9.60 10.01
C ALA A 206 -0.55 -10.29 9.45
N LEU A 207 0.51 -10.41 10.28
CA LEU A 207 1.74 -11.09 9.88
C LEU A 207 1.52 -12.58 9.58
N ASN A 208 0.68 -13.26 10.35
CA ASN A 208 0.33 -14.65 10.10
C ASN A 208 -0.53 -14.80 8.85
N GLU A 209 -1.47 -13.88 8.61
CA GLU A 209 -2.31 -13.92 7.43
C GLU A 209 -1.49 -13.81 6.15
N ILE A 210 -0.53 -12.87 6.09
CA ILE A 210 0.33 -12.75 4.91
C ILE A 210 1.26 -13.94 4.72
N LYS A 211 1.75 -14.55 5.80
CA LYS A 211 2.49 -15.81 5.70
C LYS A 211 1.62 -16.91 5.08
N ARG A 212 0.34 -16.99 5.44
CA ARG A 212 -0.62 -17.95 4.84
C ARG A 212 -0.90 -17.62 3.38
N THR A 213 -1.13 -16.36 3.05
CA THR A 213 -1.39 -15.93 1.66
C THR A 213 -0.20 -16.19 0.75
N ARG A 214 1.04 -15.97 1.22
CA ARG A 214 2.26 -16.33 0.49
C ARG A 214 2.45 -17.83 0.33
N ALA A 215 2.04 -18.62 1.33
CA ALA A 215 2.18 -20.07 1.30
C ALA A 215 1.11 -20.76 0.44
N ARG A 216 -0.04 -20.12 0.22
CA ARG A 216 -1.10 -20.66 -0.64
C ARG A 216 -0.57 -20.68 -2.07
N PRO A 217 -0.39 -21.86 -2.70
CA PRO A 217 -0.12 -21.91 -4.12
C PRO A 217 -1.30 -21.21 -4.80
N THR A 218 -1.01 -20.25 -5.69
CA THR A 218 -2.00 -19.81 -6.67
C THR A 218 -2.32 -21.05 -7.49
N ALA A 219 -3.30 -21.84 -7.06
CA ALA A 219 -3.80 -22.92 -7.86
C ALA A 219 -4.22 -22.25 -9.18
N PRO A 220 -3.70 -22.70 -10.34
CA PRO A 220 -4.18 -22.18 -11.59
C PRO A 220 -5.70 -22.33 -11.54
N GLU A 221 -6.39 -21.19 -11.61
CA GLU A 221 -7.85 -21.16 -11.72
C GLU A 221 -8.20 -22.24 -12.73
N PRO A 222 -9.00 -23.26 -12.38
CA PRO A 222 -9.23 -24.39 -13.24
C PRO A 222 -9.72 -23.79 -14.54
N ALA A 223 -8.85 -23.83 -15.56
CA ALA A 223 -9.10 -23.26 -16.87
C ALA A 223 -10.51 -23.72 -17.17
N SER A 224 -11.41 -22.73 -17.24
CA SER A 224 -12.83 -22.93 -17.40
C SER A 224 -12.97 -24.12 -18.32
N ALA A 225 -13.65 -25.16 -17.81
CA ALA A 225 -14.17 -26.20 -18.65
C ALA A 225 -15.01 -25.47 -19.69
N VAL A 226 -14.36 -25.07 -20.79
CA VAL A 226 -14.95 -24.50 -21.98
C VAL A 226 -15.71 -25.66 -22.55
N ASP A 227 -16.91 -25.81 -22.01
CA ASP A 227 -18.14 -26.04 -22.72
C ASP A 227 -17.93 -26.83 -24.00
N SER A 228 -17.60 -28.11 -23.83
CA SER A 228 -17.61 -29.10 -24.90
C SER A 228 -19.03 -29.42 -25.41
N ASP A 229 -20.04 -28.62 -25.05
CA ASP A 229 -21.44 -28.83 -25.39
C ASP A 229 -21.82 -28.39 -26.82
N THR A 230 -20.87 -27.95 -27.65
CA THR A 230 -21.14 -27.61 -29.06
C THR A 230 -21.20 -28.82 -30.01
N ARG A 231 -21.18 -30.06 -29.52
CA ARG A 231 -21.05 -31.25 -30.38
C ARG A 231 -22.16 -32.28 -30.17
N ASN A 232 -23.44 -31.93 -30.34
CA ASN A 232 -24.46 -32.96 -30.63
C ASN A 232 -25.82 -32.53 -31.25
N SER A 233 -25.90 -31.42 -32.01
CA SER A 233 -27.16 -31.04 -32.70
C SER A 233 -27.21 -31.35 -34.20
N SER A 234 -26.32 -32.19 -34.73
CA SER A 234 -26.25 -32.51 -36.16
C SER A 234 -26.39 -34.01 -36.45
N LYS A 235 -27.46 -34.67 -35.99
CA LYS A 235 -27.92 -35.96 -36.56
C LYS A 235 -29.28 -36.44 -36.02
N GLN A 236 -30.37 -35.81 -36.45
CA GLN A 236 -31.73 -36.37 -36.46
C GLN A 236 -32.52 -35.52 -37.45
N GLY A 237 -33.09 -35.99 -38.55
CA GLY A 237 -33.15 -37.29 -39.18
C GLY A 237 -33.99 -37.06 -40.44
N ALA A 238 -33.41 -37.27 -41.61
CA ALA A 238 -34.16 -37.45 -42.85
C ALA A 238 -34.50 -38.93 -42.96
N SER A 239 -35.78 -39.29 -42.88
CA SER A 239 -36.31 -40.53 -43.45
C SER A 239 -37.83 -40.52 -43.51
N GLN A 240 -38.28 -40.68 -44.76
CA GLN A 240 -39.53 -41.29 -45.26
C GLN A 240 -40.83 -40.50 -45.13
#